data_AF-A0A7X8Q5D3-F1
#
_entry.id   AF-A0A7X8Q5D3-F1
#
_cell.length_a   1.000
_cell.length_b   1.000
_cell.length_c   1.000
_cell.angle_alpha   90.00
_cell.angle_beta   90.00
_cell.angle_gamma   90.00
#
_symmetry.space_group_name_H-M   'P 1'
#
loop_
_entity.id
_entity.type
_entity.pdbx_description
1 polymer ?
#
loop_
_entity_poly.entity_id
_entity_poly.type
_entity_poly.pdbx_seq_one_letter_code
_entity_poly.pdbx_strand_id
1 'polypeptide(L)'
;MIRFGIYLFRFLDLLQWLLVVRAISSWIFMRNPGSPLYQFIITITEPIVGPVRSMLAPLMQGGMFDFSVLGSYLVVELLKYVLRMSLF
;
A
#
# COMPACT_ATOMS: atom_id res chain seq x y z
N MET A 1 -16.72 20.59 6.35
CA MET A 1 -16.50 19.18 6.76
C MET A 1 -16.54 18.23 5.57
N ILE A 2 -17.59 18.24 4.72
CA ILE A 2 -17.71 17.36 3.53
C ILE A 2 -16.52 17.47 2.56
N ARG A 3 -16.06 18.69 2.24
CA ARG A 3 -14.90 18.92 1.37
C ARG A 3 -13.62 18.24 1.87
N PHE A 4 -13.39 18.24 3.19
CA PHE A 4 -12.21 17.60 3.78
C PHE A 4 -12.22 16.09 3.55
N GLY A 5 -13.36 15.42 3.75
CA GLY A 5 -13.47 13.99 3.50
C GLY A 5 -13.27 13.61 2.03
N ILE A 6 -13.67 14.47 1.08
CA ILE A 6 -13.40 14.27 -0.34
C ILE A 6 -11.88 14.31 -0.62
N TYR A 7 -11.16 15.30 -0.09
CA TYR A 7 -9.70 15.37 -0.26
C TYR A 7 -8.99 14.16 0.36
N LEU A 8 -9.43 13.74 1.55
CA LEU A 8 -8.90 12.54 2.21
C LEU A 8 -9.15 11.28 1.38
N PHE A 9 -10.36 11.13 0.81
CA PHE A 9 -10.69 10.00 -0.05
C PHE A 9 -9.78 9.95 -1.29
N ARG A 10 -9.57 11.10 -1.95
CA ARG A 10 -8.64 11.21 -3.10
C ARG A 10 -7.21 10.88 -2.73
N PHE A 11 -6.77 11.27 -1.53
CA PHE A 11 -5.44 10.90 -1.05
C PHE A 11 -5.31 9.38 -0.85
N LEU A 12 -6.31 8.73 -0.28
CA LEU A 12 -6.34 7.27 -0.13
C LEU A 12 -6.36 6.56 -1.51
N ASP A 13 -7.08 7.09 -2.50
CA ASP A 13 -7.02 6.59 -3.89
C ASP A 13 -5.58 6.61 -4.43
N LEU A 14 -4.84 7.71 -4.21
CA LEU A 14 -3.45 7.82 -4.66
C LEU A 14 -2.54 6.80 -3.96
N LEU A 15 -2.70 6.60 -2.65
CA LEU A 15 -1.95 5.57 -1.91
C LEU A 15 -2.23 4.17 -2.46
N GLN A 16 -3.47 3.90 -2.81
CA GLN A 16 -3.87 2.61 -3.35
C GLN A 16 -3.25 2.35 -4.73
N TRP A 17 -3.22 3.36 -5.60
CA TRP A 17 -2.47 3.27 -6.87
C TRP A 17 -0.96 3.10 -6.65
N LEU A 18 -0.37 3.75 -5.65
CA LEU A 18 1.04 3.54 -5.30
C LEU A 18 1.32 2.09 -4.85
N LEU A 19 0.39 1.45 -4.13
CA LEU A 19 0.51 0.04 -3.77
C LEU A 19 0.37 -0.89 -4.98
N VAL A 20 -0.47 -0.55 -5.96
CA VAL A 20 -0.54 -1.28 -7.24
C VAL A 20 0.79 -1.14 -8.00
N VAL A 21 1.34 0.07 -8.10
CA VAL A 21 2.66 0.32 -8.69
C VAL A 21 3.74 -0.47 -7.93
N ARG A 22 3.66 -0.54 -6.60
CA ARG A 22 4.57 -1.34 -5.76
C ARG A 22 4.53 -2.82 -6.16
N ALA A 23 3.34 -3.41 -6.24
CA ALA A 23 3.15 -4.80 -6.61
C ALA A 23 3.61 -5.11 -8.05
N ILE A 24 3.36 -4.21 -9.01
CA ILE A 24 3.87 -4.37 -10.37
C ILE A 24 5.38 -4.22 -10.41
N SER A 25 5.93 -3.25 -9.65
CA SER A 25 7.36 -2.97 -9.61
C SER A 25 8.17 -4.13 -9.01
N SER A 26 7.61 -4.89 -8.05
CA SER A 26 8.30 -6.05 -7.49
C SER A 26 8.52 -7.13 -8.55
N TRP A 27 7.60 -7.29 -9.49
CA TRP A 27 7.73 -8.24 -10.61
C TRP A 27 8.71 -7.73 -11.67
N ILE A 28 8.65 -6.43 -12.01
CA ILE A 28 9.52 -5.83 -13.05
C ILE A 28 10.98 -5.75 -12.58
N PHE A 29 11.21 -5.31 -11.35
CA PHE A 29 12.55 -5.06 -10.81
C PHE A 29 13.14 -6.26 -10.05
N MET A 30 12.50 -7.42 -10.09
CA MET A 30 12.98 -8.64 -9.42
C MET A 30 14.42 -9.01 -9.82
N ARG A 31 14.81 -8.75 -11.08
CA ARG A 31 16.16 -8.99 -11.61
C ARG A 31 17.17 -7.88 -11.31
N ASN A 32 16.71 -6.68 -10.92
CA ASN A 32 17.56 -5.54 -10.56
C ASN A 32 16.98 -4.76 -9.36
N PRO A 33 17.06 -5.33 -8.15
CA PRO A 33 16.51 -4.72 -6.94
C PRO A 33 17.26 -3.45 -6.49
N GLY A 34 18.44 -3.18 -7.05
CA GLY A 34 19.23 -1.98 -6.75
C GLY A 34 18.84 -0.74 -7.55
N SER A 35 17.81 -0.81 -8.41
CA SER A 35 17.45 0.32 -9.26
C SER A 35 16.96 1.52 -8.41
N PRO A 36 17.43 2.76 -8.69
CA PRO A 36 17.02 3.94 -7.92
C PRO A 36 15.51 4.17 -7.93
N LEU A 37 14.86 3.86 -9.06
CA LEU A 37 13.41 3.95 -9.20
C LEU A 37 12.68 2.95 -8.31
N TYR A 38 13.14 1.70 -8.25
CA TYR A 38 12.53 0.69 -7.39
C TYR A 38 12.71 1.05 -5.91
N GLN A 39 13.89 1.53 -5.52
CA GLN A 39 14.15 2.00 -4.16
C GLN A 39 13.25 3.18 -3.79
N PHE A 40 13.03 4.13 -4.70
CA PHE A 40 12.10 5.23 -4.49
C PHE A 40 10.66 4.73 -4.23
N ILE A 41 10.18 3.78 -5.04
CA ILE A 41 8.86 3.17 -4.86
C ILE A 41 8.78 2.43 -3.51
N ILE A 42 9.84 1.70 -3.13
CA ILE A 42 9.96 1.08 -1.80
C ILE A 42 9.80 2.14 -0.72
N THR A 43 10.64 3.18 -0.73
CA THR A 43 10.69 4.19 0.34
C THR A 43 9.35 4.90 0.55
N ILE A 44 8.62 5.21 -0.52
CA ILE A 44 7.31 5.88 -0.41
C ILE A 44 6.24 4.96 0.17
N THR A 45 6.29 3.67 -0.17
CA THR A 45 5.25 2.71 0.22
C THR A 45 5.54 2.01 1.53
N GLU A 46 6.79 2.03 1.99
CA GLU A 46 7.24 1.36 3.21
C GLU A 46 6.53 1.83 4.49
N PRO A 47 6.18 3.12 4.68
CA PRO A 47 5.39 3.53 5.84
C PRO A 47 4.02 2.85 5.95
N ILE A 48 3.48 2.34 4.83
CA ILE A 48 2.19 1.64 4.77
C ILE A 48 2.40 0.12 4.78
N VAL A 49 3.37 -0.36 4.01
CA VAL A 49 3.66 -1.80 3.85
C VAL A 49 4.41 -2.37 5.04
N GLY A 50 5.33 -1.61 5.63
CA GLY A 50 6.14 -2.01 6.77
C GLY A 50 5.33 -2.42 8.00
N PRO A 51 4.37 -1.60 8.48
CA PRO A 51 3.51 -1.97 9.60
C PRO A 51 2.68 -3.22 9.31
N VAL A 52 2.07 -3.31 8.13
CA VAL A 52 1.28 -4.48 7.73
C VAL A 52 2.14 -5.74 7.64
N ARG A 53 3.35 -5.62 7.08
CA ARG A 53 4.34 -6.69 7.02
C ARG A 53 4.71 -7.19 8.41
N SER A 54 4.95 -6.30 9.37
CA SER A 54 5.23 -6.67 10.75
C SER A 54 4.06 -7.38 11.42
N MET A 55 2.82 -6.97 11.14
CA MET A 55 1.61 -7.64 11.66
C MET A 55 1.40 -9.03 11.05
N LEU A 56 1.73 -9.21 9.78
CA LEU A 56 1.60 -10.49 9.07
C LEU A 56 2.81 -11.42 9.27
N ALA A 57 3.96 -10.90 9.71
CA ALA A 57 5.20 -11.67 9.88
C ALA A 57 5.05 -12.96 10.73
N PRO A 58 4.31 -12.98 11.85
CA PRO A 58 4.09 -14.21 12.62
C PRO A 58 3.27 -15.27 11.86
N LEU A 59 2.39 -14.83 10.96
CA LEU A 59 1.55 -15.68 10.13
C LEU A 59 2.30 -16.21 8.89
N MET A 60 3.33 -15.49 8.46
CA MET A 60 4.08 -15.75 7.24
C MET A 60 5.53 -16.12 7.60
N GLN A 61 5.76 -17.38 7.99
CA GLN A 61 7.06 -17.94 8.41
C GLN A 61 8.10 -18.04 7.26
N GLY A 62 8.38 -16.94 6.55
CA GLY A 62 9.30 -16.87 5.42
C GLY A 62 8.67 -16.53 4.06
N GLY A 63 7.41 -16.08 4.05
CA GLY A 63 6.68 -15.72 2.83
C GLY A 63 7.10 -14.38 2.21
N MET A 64 7.07 -14.33 0.87
CA MET A 64 7.59 -13.25 0.03
C MET A 64 6.90 -11.89 0.22
N PHE A 65 7.66 -10.81 -0.04
CA PHE A 65 7.32 -9.40 0.16
C PHE A 65 5.96 -8.91 -0.42
N ASP A 66 5.37 -9.62 -1.37
CA ASP A 66 4.17 -9.18 -2.10
C ASP A 66 2.85 -9.32 -1.31
N PHE A 67 2.74 -10.28 -0.39
CA PHE A 67 1.52 -10.46 0.39
C PHE A 67 1.24 -9.29 1.34
N SER A 68 2.30 -8.65 1.86
CA SER A 68 2.17 -7.45 2.67
C SER A 68 1.62 -6.27 1.86
N VAL A 69 1.96 -6.17 0.57
CA VAL A 69 1.41 -5.13 -0.33
C VAL A 69 -0.08 -5.34 -0.54
N LEU A 70 -0.52 -6.60 -0.74
CA LEU A 70 -1.93 -6.95 -0.82
C LEU A 70 -2.66 -6.64 0.50
N GLY A 71 -2.06 -7.00 1.64
CA GLY A 71 -2.60 -6.65 2.96
C GLY A 71 -2.76 -5.15 3.14
N SER A 72 -1.76 -4.36 2.76
CA SER A 72 -1.83 -2.89 2.80
C SER A 72 -2.93 -2.34 1.90
N TYR A 73 -3.11 -2.92 0.72
CA TYR A 73 -4.19 -2.53 -0.20
C TYR A 73 -5.56 -2.74 0.46
N LEU A 74 -5.77 -3.88 1.11
CA LEU A 74 -7.01 -4.19 1.81
C LEU A 74 -7.28 -3.26 3.00
N VAL A 75 -6.24 -2.91 3.76
CA VAL A 75 -6.35 -1.93 4.86
C VAL A 75 -6.78 -0.56 4.32
N VAL A 76 -6.16 -0.09 3.23
CA VAL A 76 -6.54 1.18 2.60
C VAL A 76 -7.97 1.13 2.05
N GLU A 77 -8.37 0.01 1.43
CA GLU A 77 -9.74 -0.16 0.94
C GLU A 77 -10.77 -0.14 2.08
N LEU A 78 -10.47 -0.77 3.21
CA LEU A 78 -11.33 -0.72 4.40
C LEU A 78 -11.48 0.71 4.92
N LEU A 79 -10.38 1.48 5.00
CA LEU A 79 -10.43 2.88 5.41
C LEU A 79 -11.29 3.72 4.46
N LYS A 80 -11.19 3.48 3.15
CA LYS A 80 -12.02 4.14 2.14
C LYS A 80 -13.49 3.78 2.26
N TYR A 81 -13.79 2.51 2.55
CA TYR A 81 -15.16 2.06 2.76
C TYR A 81 -15.80 2.78 3.96
N VAL A 82 -15.11 2.84 5.10
CA VAL A 82 -15.56 3.55 6.30
C VAL A 82 -15.74 5.05 6.01
N LEU A 83 -14.77 5.66 5.32
CA LEU A 83 -14.84 7.08 4.96
C LEU A 83 -16.02 7.37 4.03
N ARG A 84 -16.26 6.51 3.03
CA ARG A 84 -17.40 6.62 2.12
C ARG A 84 -18.71 6.54 2.89
N MET A 85 -18.85 5.58 3.80
CA MET A 85 -20.05 5.43 4.63
C MET A 85 -20.32 6.66 5.51
N SER A 86 -19.30 7.44 5.88
CA SER A 86 -19.48 8.68 6.65
C SER A 86 -19.80 9.93 5.80
N LEU A 87 -19.62 9.85 4.48
CA LEU A 87 -19.82 10.96 3.54
C LEU A 87 -21.20 10.94 2.85
N PHE A 88 -21.94 9.85 2.99
CA PHE A 88 -23.31 9.65 2.49
C PHE A 88 -24.23 9.33 3.66
#